data_AF-A0A356UG67-F1
#
_entry.id   AF-A0A356UG67-F1
#
_cell.length_a   1.000
_cell.length_b   1.000
_cell.length_c   1.000
_cell.angle_alpha   90.00
_cell.angle_beta   90.00
_cell.angle_gamma   90.00
#
_symmetry.space_group_name_H-M   'P 1'
#
loop_
_entity.id
_entity.type
_entity.pdbx_description
1 polymer ?
#
loop_
_entity_poly.entity_id
_entity_poly.type
_entity_poly.pdbx_seq_one_letter_code
_entity_poly.pdbx_strand_id
1 'polypeptide(L)'
;MSDIQIKKLYKSTVEMYSRVGEQGLVLATQSPMLFQFNNVSCEIWELIDGENSVEDIIEQISKRYPTTAPEVIKDDIVELFQALIDNELIVLQEDHHEKSTFSSGSITY
;
A
#
# COMPACT_ATOMS: atom_id res chain seq x y z
N MET A 1 -9.57 -12.80 19.56
CA MET A 1 -9.98 -12.06 18.35
C MET A 1 -8.85 -11.11 18.08
N SER A 2 -7.93 -11.52 17.20
CA SER A 2 -6.57 -11.00 17.16
C SER A 2 -6.46 -9.71 16.36
N ASP A 3 -5.70 -8.77 16.91
CA ASP A 3 -5.37 -7.41 16.48
C ASP A 3 -4.81 -7.32 15.05
N ILE A 4 -5.70 -7.19 14.04
CA ILE A 4 -5.31 -6.86 12.65
C ILE A 4 -5.69 -5.41 12.29
N GLN A 5 -6.15 -4.61 13.26
CA GLN A 5 -6.87 -3.36 12.94
C GLN A 5 -6.03 -2.18 12.41
N ILE A 6 -4.70 -2.18 12.43
CA ILE A 6 -3.94 -1.03 11.91
C ILE A 6 -2.61 -1.51 11.29
N LYS A 7 -2.67 -1.96 10.04
CA LYS A 7 -1.46 -2.14 9.23
C LYS A 7 -1.46 -1.09 8.14
N LYS A 8 -0.55 -0.12 8.27
CA LYS A 8 -0.32 0.90 7.24
C LYS A 8 0.47 0.28 6.10
N LEU A 9 0.13 0.68 4.88
CA LEU A 9 0.78 0.19 3.66
C LEU A 9 1.75 1.24 3.14
N TYR A 10 3.01 0.86 2.98
CA TYR A 10 4.03 1.73 2.42
C TYR A 10 4.55 1.17 1.11
N LYS A 11 4.75 2.02 0.11
CA LYS A 11 5.43 1.66 -1.14
C LYS A 11 6.92 1.47 -0.85
N SER A 12 7.43 0.29 -1.17
CA SER A 12 8.84 -0.07 -0.98
C SER A 12 9.41 -0.49 -2.32
N THR A 13 10.67 -0.15 -2.58
CA THR A 13 11.41 -0.57 -3.80
C THR A 13 10.83 -0.13 -5.14
N VAL A 14 9.94 0.89 -5.18
CA VAL A 14 9.38 1.43 -6.43
C VAL A 14 10.30 2.50 -7.01
N GLU A 15 10.83 2.29 -8.21
CA GLU A 15 11.59 3.32 -8.96
C GLU A 15 10.65 4.30 -9.64
N MET A 16 9.60 3.78 -10.27
CA MET A 16 8.76 4.57 -11.16
C MET A 16 7.33 4.04 -11.14
N TYR A 17 6.38 4.97 -11.02
CA TYR A 17 4.98 4.75 -11.32
C TYR A 17 4.56 5.73 -12.41
N SER A 18 3.88 5.23 -13.44
CA SER A 18 3.28 6.06 -14.47
C SER A 18 1.87 5.58 -14.77
N ARG A 19 0.91 6.50 -14.75
CA ARG A 19 -0.46 6.25 -15.15
C ARG A 19 -0.71 6.83 -16.54
N VAL A 20 -1.24 6.01 -17.43
CA VAL A 20 -1.65 6.40 -18.79
C VAL A 20 -3.12 6.02 -18.97
N GLY A 21 -3.99 7.00 -18.77
CA GLY A 21 -5.45 6.79 -18.78
C GLY A 21 -5.90 5.88 -17.65
N GLU A 22 -6.49 4.74 -18.01
CA GLU A 22 -7.03 3.74 -17.09
C GLU A 22 -6.00 2.66 -16.71
N GLN A 23 -4.76 2.75 -17.18
CA GLN A 23 -3.72 1.77 -16.89
C GLN A 23 -2.55 2.42 -16.16
N GLY A 24 -1.96 1.67 -15.23
CA GLY A 24 -0.78 2.05 -14.48
C GLY A 24 0.36 1.09 -14.74
N LEU A 25 1.57 1.62 -14.75
CA LEU A 25 2.81 0.84 -14.83
C LEU A 25 3.65 1.14 -13.61
N VAL A 26 4.05 0.08 -12.90
CA VAL A 26 4.99 0.14 -11.78
C VAL A 26 6.27 -0.60 -12.15
N LEU A 27 7.39 0.09 -11.95
CA LEU A 27 8.73 -0.46 -12.07
C LEU A 27 9.38 -0.53 -10.70
N ALA A 28 9.83 -1.72 -10.31
CA ALA A 28 10.55 -1.95 -9.06
C ALA A 28 12.08 -1.86 -9.28
N THR A 29 12.81 -1.33 -8.30
CA THR A 29 14.29 -1.21 -8.35
C THR A 29 14.98 -2.57 -8.29
N GLN A 30 14.41 -3.48 -7.50
CA GLN A 30 15.04 -4.77 -7.18
C GLN A 30 14.47 -5.93 -8.01
N SER A 31 13.36 -5.71 -8.71
CA SER A 31 12.75 -6.70 -9.58
C SER A 31 12.77 -6.21 -11.02
N PRO A 32 13.29 -6.97 -11.99
CA PRO A 32 13.20 -6.63 -13.42
C PRO A 32 11.76 -6.75 -13.96
N MET A 33 10.77 -6.98 -13.09
CA MET A 33 9.37 -7.12 -13.46
C MET A 33 8.66 -5.76 -13.53
N LEU A 34 7.94 -5.57 -14.63
CA LEU A 34 7.05 -4.44 -14.84
C LEU A 34 5.64 -4.89 -14.50
N PHE A 35 5.02 -4.23 -13.52
CA PHE A 35 3.66 -4.54 -13.08
C PHE A 35 2.69 -3.62 -13.77
N GLN A 36 1.69 -4.22 -14.43
CA GLN A 36 0.60 -3.48 -15.07
C GLN A 36 -0.62 -3.50 -14.17
N PHE A 37 -1.12 -2.32 -13.84
CA PHE A 37 -2.33 -2.11 -13.07
C PHE A 37 -3.48 -1.70 -13.99
N ASN A 38 -4.66 -2.24 -13.68
CA ASN A 38 -5.91 -1.75 -14.24
C ASN A 38 -6.39 -0.51 -13.49
N ASN A 39 -7.52 0.08 -13.88
CA ASN A 39 -7.99 1.34 -13.29
C ASN A 39 -8.22 1.23 -11.77
N VAL A 40 -8.81 0.12 -11.31
CA VAL A 40 -9.10 -0.11 -9.90
C VAL A 40 -7.79 -0.28 -9.10
N SER A 41 -6.86 -1.07 -9.62
CA SER A 41 -5.54 -1.26 -9.02
C SER A 41 -4.74 0.05 -8.95
N CYS A 42 -4.85 0.92 -9.95
CA CYS A 42 -4.25 2.27 -9.92
C CYS A 42 -4.85 3.13 -8.81
N GLU A 43 -6.17 3.13 -8.67
CA GLU A 43 -6.84 3.88 -7.61
C GLU A 43 -6.44 3.36 -6.23
N ILE A 44 -6.42 2.05 -6.03
CA ILE A 44 -5.92 1.42 -4.79
C ILE A 44 -4.47 1.85 -4.54
N TRP A 45 -3.62 1.77 -5.56
CA TRP A 45 -2.21 2.16 -5.46
C TRP A 45 -2.01 3.63 -5.09
N GLU A 46 -2.83 4.52 -5.62
CA GLU A 46 -2.80 5.95 -5.28
C GLU A 46 -3.25 6.22 -3.84
N LEU A 47 -4.11 5.37 -3.27
CA LEU A 47 -4.53 5.44 -1.86
C LEU A 47 -3.48 4.88 -0.87
N ILE A 48 -2.49 4.11 -1.36
CA ILE A 48 -1.36 3.64 -0.54
C ILE A 48 -0.36 4.81 -0.38
N ASP A 49 -0.61 5.64 0.61
CA ASP A 49 0.24 6.79 1.00
C ASP A 49 0.99 6.58 2.33
N GLY A 50 0.74 5.46 3.01
CA GLY A 50 1.28 5.18 4.34
C GLY A 50 0.46 5.79 5.49
N GLU A 51 -0.63 6.51 5.19
CA GLU A 51 -1.56 7.05 6.19
C GLU A 51 -2.86 6.24 6.23
N ASN A 52 -3.35 5.79 5.07
CA ASN A 52 -4.56 4.98 4.98
C ASN A 52 -4.31 3.52 5.41
N SER A 53 -5.23 2.98 6.23
CA SER A 53 -5.25 1.57 6.57
C SER A 53 -5.88 0.73 5.46
N VAL A 54 -5.63 -0.58 5.47
CA VAL A 54 -6.29 -1.55 4.58
C VAL A 54 -7.82 -1.39 4.62
N GLU A 55 -8.39 -1.22 5.81
CA GLU A 55 -9.85 -1.08 5.99
C GLU A 55 -10.39 0.22 5.40
N ASP A 56 -9.66 1.34 5.56
CA ASP A 56 -10.03 2.63 4.97
C ASP A 56 -10.03 2.56 3.44
N ILE A 57 -9.02 1.90 2.85
CA ILE A 57 -8.93 1.73 1.40
C ILE A 57 -10.10 0.90 0.88
N ILE A 58 -10.43 -0.21 1.55
CA ILE A 58 -11.58 -1.05 1.17
C ILE A 58 -12.88 -0.25 1.26
N GLU A 59 -13.07 0.56 2.30
CA GLU A 59 -14.28 1.37 2.46
C GLU A 59 -14.38 2.45 1.36
N GLN A 60 -13.27 3.12 1.04
CA GLN A 60 -13.21 4.15 0.00
C GLN A 60 -13.52 3.56 -1.39
N ILE A 61 -12.94 2.41 -1.73
CA ILE A 61 -13.21 1.73 -3.00
C ILE A 61 -14.65 1.22 -3.04
N SER A 62 -15.16 0.64 -1.95
CA SER A 62 -16.55 0.16 -1.87
C SER A 62 -17.57 1.28 -2.10
N LYS A 63 -17.31 2.48 -1.57
CA LYS A 63 -18.15 3.67 -1.83
C LYS A 63 -18.13 4.11 -3.29
N ARG A 64 -17.01 3.91 -3.99
CA ARG A 64 -16.84 4.30 -5.39
C ARG A 64 -17.43 3.29 -6.38
N TYR A 65 -17.51 2.02 -5.99
CA TYR A 65 -18.09 0.93 -6.77
C TYR A 65 -19.33 0.31 -6.08
N PRO A 66 -20.43 1.07 -5.90
CA PRO A 66 -21.61 0.60 -5.15
C PRO A 66 -22.39 -0.55 -5.83
N THR A 67 -22.09 -0.82 -7.10
CA THR A 67 -22.72 -1.90 -7.89
C THR A 67 -22.13 -3.28 -7.62
N THR A 68 -20.98 -3.36 -6.95
CA THR A 68 -20.30 -4.63 -6.65
C THR A 68 -20.48 -4.97 -5.18
N ALA A 69 -20.61 -6.27 -4.86
CA ALA A 69 -20.76 -6.71 -3.48
C ALA A 69 -19.50 -6.36 -2.66
N PRO A 70 -19.64 -5.80 -1.43
CA PRO A 70 -18.50 -5.41 -0.60
C PRO A 70 -17.54 -6.56 -0.30
N GLU A 71 -18.06 -7.78 -0.17
CA GLU A 71 -17.28 -8.98 0.08
C GLU A 71 -16.33 -9.29 -1.09
N VAL A 72 -16.82 -9.16 -2.33
CA VAL A 72 -16.01 -9.38 -3.54
C VAL A 72 -14.92 -8.31 -3.66
N ILE A 73 -15.26 -7.04 -3.40
CA ILE A 73 -14.29 -5.94 -3.41
C ILE A 73 -13.19 -6.17 -2.38
N LYS A 74 -13.56 -6.63 -1.18
CA LYS A 74 -12.61 -6.93 -0.12
C LYS A 74 -11.65 -8.04 -0.54
N ASP A 75 -12.17 -9.15 -1.08
CA ASP A 75 -11.33 -10.28 -1.48
C ASP A 75 -10.37 -9.87 -2.62
N ASP A 76 -10.84 -9.14 -3.64
CA ASP A 76 -10.02 -8.62 -4.74
C ASP A 76 -8.89 -7.70 -4.23
N ILE A 77 -9.20 -6.80 -3.28
CA ILE A 77 -8.22 -5.87 -2.71
C ILE A 77 -7.18 -6.63 -1.88
N VAL A 78 -7.62 -7.60 -1.07
CA VAL A 78 -6.71 -8.42 -0.25
C VAL A 78 -5.80 -9.26 -1.13
N GLU A 79 -6.31 -9.87 -2.20
CA GLU A 79 -5.52 -10.61 -3.18
C GLU A 79 -4.48 -9.70 -3.87
N LEU A 80 -4.89 -8.49 -4.26
CA LEU A 80 -3.97 -7.49 -4.82
C LEU A 80 -2.87 -7.13 -3.82
N PHE A 81 -3.20 -6.82 -2.56
CA PHE A 81 -2.20 -6.50 -1.55
C PHE A 81 -1.25 -7.65 -1.29
N GLN A 82 -1.74 -8.89 -1.24
CA GLN A 82 -0.90 -10.07 -1.09
C GLN A 82 0.09 -10.18 -2.26
N ALA A 83 -0.38 -10.02 -3.50
CA ALA A 83 0.49 -10.03 -4.67
C ALA A 83 1.54 -8.91 -4.62
N LEU A 84 1.17 -7.70 -4.17
CA LEU A 84 2.12 -6.59 -4.04
C LEU A 84 3.17 -6.84 -2.96
N ILE A 85 2.79 -7.47 -1.84
CA ILE A 85 3.71 -7.86 -0.76
C ILE A 85 4.65 -8.97 -1.22
N ASP A 86 4.12 -10.00 -1.88
CA ASP A 86 4.90 -11.14 -2.39
C ASP A 86 5.94 -10.70 -3.44
N ASN A 87 5.66 -9.61 -4.15
CA ASN A 87 6.56 -8.98 -5.10
C ASN A 87 7.40 -7.83 -4.49
N GLU A 88 7.38 -7.66 -3.17
CA GLU A 88 8.15 -6.66 -2.40
C GLU A 88 7.89 -5.19 -2.80
N LEU A 89 6.75 -4.92 -3.43
CA LEU A 89 6.33 -3.59 -3.90
C LEU A 89 5.74 -2.74 -2.77
N ILE A 90 5.12 -3.39 -1.79
CA ILE A 90 4.58 -2.73 -0.60
C ILE A 90 4.97 -3.52 0.65
N VAL A 91 5.07 -2.81 1.77
CA VAL A 91 5.32 -3.40 3.08
C VAL A 91 4.24 -2.99 4.06
N LEU A 92 3.84 -3.94 4.91
CA LEU A 92 2.97 -3.70 6.06
C LEU A 92 3.85 -3.26 7.23
N GLN A 93 3.69 -2.02 7.67
CA GLN A 93 4.31 -1.59 8.92
C GLN A 93 3.24 -1.62 10.02
N GLU A 94 3.50 -2.38 11.08
CA GLU A 94 2.80 -2.19 12.35
C GLU A 94 3.36 -0.91 12.96
N ASP A 95 2.48 -0.04 13.46
CA ASP A 95 2.82 1.22 14.14
C ASP A 95 3.57 0.92 15.44
N HIS A 96 4.81 0.45 15.33
CA HIS A 96 5.73 0.40 16.44
C HIS A 96 6.20 1.83 16.62
N HIS A 97 5.61 2.52 17.60
CA HIS A 97 6.14 3.75 18.18
C HIS A 97 7.59 3.49 18.64
N GLU A 98 8.55 3.50 17.71
CA GLU A 98 9.93 3.81 18.03
C GLU A 98 9.94 5.29 18.37
N LYS A 99 9.84 5.58 19.66
CA LYS A 99 10.49 6.77 20.20
C LYS A 99 11.94 6.69 19.75
N SER A 100 12.27 7.36 18.66
CA SER A 100 13.63 7.73 18.32
C SER A 100 14.22 8.40 19.55
N THR A 101 14.95 7.63 20.36
CA THR A 101 15.95 8.20 21.26
C THR A 101 16.95 8.88 20.35
N PHE A 102 16.72 10.17 20.10
CA PHE A 102 17.78 11.09 19.75
C PHE A 102 18.81 10.98 20.88
N SER A 103 19.79 10.09 20.71
CA SER A 103 21.06 10.20 21.39
C SER A 103 21.71 11.45 20.82
N SER A 104 21.37 12.59 21.42
CA SER A 104 22.05 13.85 21.17
C SER A 104 23.49 13.64 21.61
N GLY A 105 24.36 13.39 20.64
CA GLY A 105 25.80 13.30 20.85
C GLY A 105 26.25 14.53 21.64
N SER A 106 26.90 14.28 22.78
CA SER A 106 27.57 15.31 23.56
C SER A 106 28.59 16.03 22.69
N ILE A 107 28.35 17.31 22.41
CA ILE A 107 29.41 18.23 22.03
C ILE A 107 29.82 18.94 23.31
N THR A 108 30.92 18.48 23.90
CA THR A 108 31.63 19.23 24.94
C THR A 108 32.72 20.04 24.24
N TYR A 109 32.62 21.37 24.34
CA TYR A 109 33.74 22.29 24.07
C TYR A 109 34.55 22.50 25.34
#